data_AF-A0A6J7AGU4-F1
#
_entry.id   AF-A0A6J7AGU4-F1
#
_cell.length_a   1.000
_cell.length_b   1.000
_cell.length_c   1.000
_cell.angle_alpha   90.00
_cell.angle_beta   90.00
_cell.angle_gamma   90.00
#
_symmetry.space_group_name_H-M   'P 1'
#
loop_
_entity.id
_entity.type
_entity.pdbx_description
1 polymer ?
#
loop_
_entity_poly.entity_id
_entity_poly.type
_entity_poly.pdbx_seq_one_letter_code
_entity_poly.pdbx_strand_id
1 'polypeptide(L)'
;MSIPDSVTQLAQARMDARAAKDFKLADKYRDELLHAGYEVIDVAGGYELKPKKPYITLAYPRDIRPIDLENQTTVGIIVDGFTDDALETVKAIKANSDCAVAIISIGDAGALFEEMDKRTYLISVGPGASWADCANVFLEKLSSKYVIIMDPSTRFTGDAITPVVAELEKGEYVAVGWRGGLVNLEDEWRSVDDKGVGEVDVLFSYFMAFNREAMTQVGGFNPRAVYYRNADIEFSLKIRQAGGKLLQIDLPLIQDRHHGYHDVDPDYRDAQSKKTFDRILDKYRGKEAILSPRR
;
A
#
# COMPACT_ATOMS: atom_id res chain seq x y z
N MET A 1 -9.25 -23.31 -20.23
CA MET A 1 -9.33 -24.74 -19.85
C MET A 1 -10.72 -25.02 -19.32
N SER A 2 -11.34 -26.14 -19.68
CA SER A 2 -12.62 -26.56 -19.08
C SER A 2 -12.41 -26.99 -17.63
N ILE A 3 -13.39 -26.75 -16.77
CA ILE A 3 -13.38 -27.24 -15.39
C ILE A 3 -13.49 -28.76 -15.42
N PRO A 4 -12.64 -29.52 -14.70
CA PRO A 4 -12.73 -30.98 -14.67
C PRO A 4 -14.07 -31.47 -14.13
N ASP A 5 -14.60 -32.55 -14.71
CA ASP A 5 -15.89 -33.13 -14.29
C ASP A 5 -15.92 -33.48 -12.80
N SER A 6 -14.78 -33.92 -12.25
CA SER A 6 -14.64 -34.22 -10.81
C SER A 6 -14.87 -32.99 -9.93
N VAL A 7 -14.43 -31.80 -10.37
CA VAL A 7 -14.64 -30.54 -9.65
C VAL A 7 -16.10 -30.11 -9.75
N THR A 8 -16.71 -30.25 -10.93
CA THR A 8 -18.15 -29.96 -11.13
C THR A 8 -19.02 -30.88 -10.25
N GLN A 9 -18.68 -32.16 -10.14
CA GLN A 9 -19.38 -33.11 -9.28
C GLN A 9 -19.25 -32.75 -7.80
N LEU A 10 -18.06 -32.34 -7.33
CA LEU A 10 -17.86 -31.88 -5.96
C LEU A 10 -18.69 -30.61 -5.64
N ALA A 11 -18.76 -29.68 -6.58
CA ALA A 11 -19.55 -28.47 -6.42
C ALA A 11 -21.06 -28.76 -6.37
N GLN A 12 -21.54 -29.70 -7.20
CA GLN A 12 -22.92 -30.17 -7.14
C GLN A 12 -23.22 -30.90 -5.83
N ALA A 13 -22.35 -31.81 -5.37
CA ALA A 13 -22.52 -32.51 -4.11
C ALA A 13 -22.57 -31.55 -2.91
N ARG A 14 -21.79 -30.46 -2.95
CA ARG A 14 -21.88 -29.36 -1.98
C ARG A 14 -23.24 -28.67 -2.02
N MET A 15 -23.78 -28.37 -3.21
CA MET A 15 -25.11 -27.78 -3.35
C MET A 15 -26.19 -28.68 -2.76
N ASP A 16 -26.12 -29.98 -3.03
CA ASP A 16 -27.09 -30.96 -2.53
C ASP A 16 -27.01 -31.07 -1.00
N ALA A 17 -25.80 -31.09 -0.42
CA ALA A 17 -25.59 -31.06 1.03
C ALA A 17 -26.18 -29.78 1.67
N ARG A 18 -26.03 -28.61 1.04
CA ARG A 18 -26.66 -27.37 1.52
C ARG A 18 -28.18 -27.42 1.45
N ALA A 19 -28.74 -27.95 0.36
CA ALA A 19 -30.19 -28.12 0.22
C ALA A 19 -30.76 -29.07 1.30
N ALA A 20 -29.99 -30.09 1.67
CA ALA A 20 -30.29 -31.00 2.79
C ALA A 20 -29.99 -30.41 4.18
N LYS A 21 -29.47 -29.17 4.27
CA LYS A 21 -29.02 -28.50 5.50
C LYS A 21 -27.88 -29.22 6.25
N ASP A 22 -27.10 -30.06 5.57
CA ASP A 22 -25.88 -30.65 6.09
C ASP A 22 -24.69 -29.72 5.84
N PHE A 23 -24.57 -28.68 6.68
CA PHE A 23 -23.53 -27.67 6.54
C PHE A 23 -22.11 -28.23 6.78
N LYS A 24 -21.97 -29.24 7.64
CA LYS A 24 -20.68 -29.87 7.92
C LYS A 24 -20.15 -30.61 6.69
N LEU A 25 -21.02 -31.33 5.98
CA LEU A 25 -20.65 -31.98 4.72
C LEU A 25 -20.40 -30.96 3.61
N ALA A 26 -21.20 -29.90 3.54
CA ALA A 26 -20.98 -28.82 2.58
C ALA A 26 -19.63 -28.11 2.78
N ASP A 27 -19.21 -27.88 4.02
CA ASP A 27 -17.89 -27.31 4.34
C ASP A 27 -16.76 -28.26 3.96
N LYS A 28 -16.92 -29.57 4.23
CA LYS A 28 -15.97 -30.58 3.77
C LYS A 28 -15.77 -30.55 2.25
N TYR A 29 -16.85 -30.49 1.47
CA TYR A 29 -16.74 -30.40 0.01
C TYR A 29 -16.13 -29.08 -0.46
N ARG A 30 -16.34 -27.98 0.28
CA ARG A 30 -15.67 -26.70 0.01
C ARG A 30 -14.15 -26.85 0.18
N ASP A 31 -13.70 -27.52 1.22
CA ASP A 31 -12.28 -27.79 1.45
C ASP A 31 -11.71 -28.72 0.36
N GLU A 32 -12.45 -29.75 -0.07
CA GLU A 32 -12.02 -30.63 -1.18
C GLU A 32 -11.89 -29.86 -2.50
N LEU A 33 -12.80 -28.93 -2.81
CA LEU A 33 -12.68 -28.04 -3.97
C LEU A 33 -11.43 -27.17 -3.88
N LEU A 34 -11.12 -26.61 -2.70
CA LEU A 34 -9.92 -25.81 -2.47
C LEU A 34 -8.64 -26.63 -2.68
N HIS A 35 -8.63 -27.90 -2.25
CA HIS A 35 -7.52 -28.83 -2.50
C HIS A 35 -7.38 -29.19 -3.99
N ALA A 36 -8.50 -29.27 -4.72
CA ALA A 36 -8.51 -29.45 -6.16
C ALA A 36 -8.11 -28.18 -6.94
N GLY A 37 -7.78 -27.08 -6.25
CA GLY A 37 -7.37 -25.83 -6.87
C GLY A 37 -8.53 -24.95 -7.35
N TYR A 38 -9.73 -25.10 -6.77
CA TYR A 38 -10.90 -24.30 -7.12
C TYR A 38 -11.57 -23.68 -5.89
N GLU A 39 -12.09 -22.48 -6.07
CA GLU A 39 -12.97 -21.79 -5.13
C GLU A 39 -14.40 -21.83 -5.65
N VAL A 40 -15.35 -22.08 -4.75
CA VAL A 40 -16.78 -22.06 -5.03
C VAL A 40 -17.42 -20.81 -4.43
N ILE A 41 -18.10 -20.04 -5.28
CA ILE A 41 -18.82 -18.82 -4.94
C ILE A 41 -20.31 -19.07 -5.13
N ASP A 42 -21.10 -18.86 -4.10
CA ASP A 42 -22.55 -18.98 -4.21
C ASP A 42 -23.12 -17.73 -4.89
N VAL A 43 -23.93 -17.93 -5.93
CA VAL A 43 -24.58 -16.86 -6.71
C VAL A 43 -26.09 -17.09 -6.75
N ALA A 44 -26.84 -16.07 -7.16
CA ALA A 44 -28.28 -16.23 -7.37
C ALA A 44 -28.54 -17.31 -8.43
N GLY A 45 -29.11 -18.44 -8.01
CA GLY A 45 -29.44 -19.57 -8.90
C GLY A 45 -28.42 -20.72 -8.92
N GLY A 46 -27.35 -20.69 -8.12
CA GLY A 46 -26.40 -21.82 -8.05
C GLY A 46 -25.03 -21.46 -7.49
N TYR A 47 -23.98 -21.86 -8.20
CA TYR A 47 -22.59 -21.56 -7.87
C TYR A 47 -21.78 -21.17 -9.11
N GLU A 48 -20.70 -20.43 -8.87
CA GLU A 48 -19.59 -20.26 -9.79
C GLU A 48 -18.34 -20.97 -9.23
N LEU A 49 -17.61 -21.65 -10.09
CA LEU A 49 -16.30 -22.21 -9.78
C LEU A 49 -15.21 -21.33 -10.41
N LYS A 50 -14.23 -20.93 -9.60
CA LYS A 50 -13.08 -20.14 -10.04
C LYS A 50 -11.79 -20.87 -9.68
N PRO A 51 -10.73 -20.80 -10.49
CA PRO A 51 -9.43 -21.28 -10.08
C PRO A 51 -9.00 -20.60 -8.77
N LYS A 52 -8.45 -21.39 -7.85
CA LYS A 52 -7.89 -20.90 -6.60
C LYS A 52 -6.77 -19.92 -6.91
N LYS A 53 -6.81 -18.75 -6.26
CA LYS A 53 -5.77 -17.74 -6.40
C LYS A 53 -4.44 -18.24 -5.80
N PRO A 54 -3.29 -17.96 -6.42
CA PRO A 54 -1.98 -18.36 -5.90
C PRO A 54 -1.50 -17.48 -4.72
N TYR A 55 -2.36 -16.61 -4.19
CA TYR A 55 -2.08 -15.67 -3.10
C TYR A 55 -3.28 -15.56 -2.15
N ILE A 56 -3.01 -15.07 -0.93
CA ILE A 56 -4.03 -14.89 0.10
C ILE A 56 -4.99 -13.77 -0.31
N THR A 57 -6.29 -14.02 -0.17
CA THR A 57 -7.34 -13.00 -0.37
C THR A 57 -8.11 -12.81 0.93
N LEU A 58 -8.22 -11.56 1.39
CA LEU A 58 -8.95 -11.18 2.61
C LEU A 58 -10.06 -10.19 2.27
N ALA A 59 -11.12 -10.15 3.08
CA ALA A 59 -12.19 -9.20 2.88
C ALA A 59 -11.75 -7.77 3.20
N TYR A 60 -10.95 -7.59 4.26
CA TYR A 60 -10.57 -6.27 4.76
C TYR A 60 -9.08 -6.21 5.15
N PRO A 61 -8.43 -5.03 5.01
CA PRO A 61 -7.04 -4.83 5.45
C PRO A 61 -6.81 -5.16 6.93
N ARG A 62 -7.79 -4.86 7.80
CA ARG A 62 -7.70 -5.16 9.24
C ARG A 62 -7.53 -6.65 9.58
N ASP A 63 -7.90 -7.54 8.67
CA ASP A 63 -7.80 -8.99 8.86
C ASP A 63 -6.38 -9.51 8.56
N ILE A 64 -5.50 -8.64 8.04
CA ILE A 64 -4.09 -8.97 7.79
C ILE A 64 -3.39 -9.22 9.12
N ARG A 65 -2.80 -10.42 9.21
CA ARG A 65 -1.99 -10.86 10.36
C ARG A 65 -0.63 -10.15 10.37
N PRO A 66 0.09 -10.12 11.50
CA PRO A 66 1.47 -9.66 11.53
C PRO A 66 2.33 -10.31 10.43
N ILE A 67 3.18 -9.51 9.80
CA ILE A 67 4.04 -9.86 8.68
C ILE A 67 5.48 -9.73 9.16
N ASP A 68 6.20 -10.84 9.20
CA ASP A 68 7.62 -10.88 9.50
C ASP A 68 8.38 -11.49 8.31
N LEU A 69 9.20 -10.66 7.66
CA LEU A 69 10.01 -11.03 6.51
C LEU A 69 11.49 -11.13 6.87
N GLU A 70 11.81 -11.14 8.17
CA GLU A 70 13.17 -11.25 8.72
C GLU A 70 14.14 -10.21 8.14
N ASN A 71 13.62 -9.01 7.81
CA ASN A 71 14.37 -7.94 7.20
C ASN A 71 14.21 -6.63 7.99
N GLN A 72 15.30 -5.90 8.15
CA GLN A 72 15.31 -4.62 8.86
C GLN A 72 14.44 -3.57 8.15
N THR A 73 14.33 -3.66 6.82
CA THR A 73 13.67 -2.67 5.97
C THR A 73 12.68 -3.35 5.03
N THR A 74 11.42 -2.87 5.02
CA THR A 74 10.40 -3.34 4.09
C THR A 74 9.84 -2.20 3.25
N VAL A 75 9.78 -2.38 1.93
CA VAL A 75 9.01 -1.53 1.01
C VAL A 75 7.56 -2.04 0.95
N GLY A 76 6.64 -1.22 1.44
CA GLY A 76 5.20 -1.42 1.35
C GLY A 76 4.63 -0.80 0.08
N ILE A 77 4.01 -1.61 -0.78
CA ILE A 77 3.38 -1.18 -2.03
C ILE A 77 1.88 -1.47 -1.95
N ILE A 78 1.07 -0.45 -2.23
CA ILE A 78 -0.40 -0.57 -2.32
C ILE A 78 -0.77 -0.49 -3.79
N VAL A 79 -1.41 -1.54 -4.29
CA VAL A 79 -1.74 -1.69 -5.72
C VAL A 79 -3.25 -1.67 -5.87
N ASP A 80 -3.79 -0.62 -6.48
CA ASP A 80 -5.22 -0.49 -6.80
C ASP A 80 -5.39 -0.46 -8.33
N GLY A 81 -5.42 -1.66 -8.92
CA GLY A 81 -5.31 -1.85 -10.37
C GLY A 81 -3.88 -1.75 -10.91
N PHE A 82 -3.74 -1.77 -12.24
CA PHE A 82 -2.46 -1.64 -12.97
C PHE A 82 -1.34 -2.54 -12.43
N THR A 83 -1.65 -3.82 -12.22
CA THR A 83 -0.76 -4.79 -11.55
C THR A 83 0.55 -5.03 -12.27
N ASP A 84 0.60 -4.80 -13.58
CA ASP A 84 1.81 -4.98 -14.39
C ASP A 84 2.87 -3.92 -14.07
N ASP A 85 2.47 -2.69 -13.75
CA ASP A 85 3.41 -1.65 -13.32
C ASP A 85 4.00 -1.97 -11.95
N ALA A 86 3.17 -2.48 -11.05
CA ALA A 86 3.61 -2.96 -9.76
C ALA A 86 4.56 -4.15 -9.91
N LEU A 87 4.32 -5.05 -10.87
CA LEU A 87 5.21 -6.18 -11.15
C LEU A 87 6.61 -5.70 -11.55
N GLU A 88 6.69 -4.78 -12.50
CA GLU A 88 7.98 -4.21 -12.92
C GLU A 88 8.65 -3.40 -11.80
N THR A 89 7.87 -2.75 -10.95
CA THR A 89 8.39 -2.10 -9.72
C THR A 89 9.05 -3.09 -8.79
N VAL A 90 8.37 -4.19 -8.47
CA VAL A 90 8.88 -5.21 -7.55
C VAL A 90 10.16 -5.83 -8.09
N LYS A 91 10.21 -6.13 -9.39
CA LYS A 91 11.43 -6.60 -10.07
C LYS A 91 12.58 -5.60 -9.94
N ALA A 92 12.31 -4.31 -10.16
CA ALA A 92 13.33 -3.27 -10.05
C ALA A 92 13.87 -3.14 -8.61
N ILE A 93 13.02 -3.22 -7.59
CA ILE A 93 13.46 -3.24 -6.18
C ILE A 93 14.38 -4.44 -5.94
N LYS A 94 13.94 -5.64 -6.33
CA LYS A 94 14.68 -6.90 -6.11
C LYS A 94 16.04 -6.91 -6.82
N ALA A 95 16.12 -6.31 -8.00
CA ALA A 95 17.36 -6.20 -8.76
C ALA A 95 18.39 -5.24 -8.15
N ASN A 96 17.95 -4.29 -7.31
CA ASN A 96 18.79 -3.19 -6.83
C ASN A 96 18.92 -3.11 -5.30
N SER A 97 18.27 -4.01 -4.54
CA SER A 97 18.30 -3.98 -3.08
C SER A 97 17.93 -5.32 -2.46
N ASP A 98 18.49 -5.60 -1.28
CA ASP A 98 18.17 -6.76 -0.43
C ASP A 98 16.99 -6.55 0.55
N CYS A 99 16.29 -5.41 0.49
CA CYS A 99 15.14 -5.13 1.36
C CYS A 99 13.95 -6.09 1.14
N ALA A 100 13.10 -6.24 2.14
CA ALA A 100 11.85 -6.95 1.96
C ALA A 100 10.81 -6.10 1.20
N VAL A 101 9.83 -6.77 0.60
CA VAL A 101 8.72 -6.14 -0.13
C VAL A 101 7.41 -6.72 0.39
N ALA A 102 6.49 -5.86 0.81
CA ALA A 102 5.14 -6.25 1.21
C ALA A 102 4.13 -5.55 0.30
N ILE A 103 3.25 -6.33 -0.30
CA ILE A 103 2.33 -5.87 -1.34
C ILE A 103 0.90 -6.12 -0.83
N ILE A 104 0.11 -5.05 -0.81
CA ILE A 104 -1.34 -5.13 -0.61
C ILE A 104 -2.00 -4.75 -1.93
N SER A 105 -2.59 -5.72 -2.61
CA SER A 105 -3.40 -5.50 -3.80
C SER A 105 -4.86 -5.29 -3.41
N ILE A 106 -5.45 -4.16 -3.77
CA ILE A 106 -6.88 -3.89 -3.65
C ILE A 106 -7.55 -4.48 -4.89
N GLY A 107 -8.28 -5.58 -4.72
CA GLY A 107 -8.79 -6.37 -5.82
C GLY A 107 -7.80 -7.43 -6.31
N ASP A 108 -7.79 -7.70 -7.61
CA ASP A 108 -6.97 -8.77 -8.18
C ASP A 108 -5.49 -8.38 -8.26
N ALA A 109 -4.60 -9.29 -7.86
CA ALA A 109 -3.16 -9.04 -7.84
C ALA A 109 -2.47 -9.39 -9.17
N GLY A 110 -3.19 -9.89 -10.18
CA GLY A 110 -2.62 -10.25 -11.47
C GLY A 110 -1.46 -11.22 -11.33
N ALA A 111 -0.35 -10.92 -12.02
CA ALA A 111 0.87 -11.73 -12.02
C ALA A 111 1.84 -11.41 -10.85
N LEU A 112 1.47 -10.56 -9.89
CA LEU A 112 2.35 -10.20 -8.76
C LEU A 112 2.79 -11.40 -7.91
N PHE A 113 2.03 -12.50 -7.95
CA PHE A 113 2.39 -13.73 -7.24
C PHE A 113 3.67 -14.38 -7.78
N GLU A 114 4.07 -14.09 -9.02
CA GLU A 114 5.29 -14.62 -9.64
C GLU A 114 6.54 -14.09 -8.93
N GLU A 115 6.45 -12.94 -8.25
CA GLU A 115 7.55 -12.34 -7.51
C GLU A 115 7.57 -12.75 -6.03
N MET A 116 6.59 -13.51 -5.55
CA MET A 116 6.55 -13.99 -4.17
C MET A 116 7.73 -14.90 -3.87
N ASP A 117 8.41 -14.64 -2.77
CA ASP A 117 9.53 -15.41 -2.26
C ASP A 117 9.68 -15.13 -0.76
N LYS A 118 10.79 -15.58 -0.14
CA LYS A 118 11.04 -15.39 1.30
C LYS A 118 11.08 -13.94 1.76
N ARG A 119 11.30 -12.98 0.84
CA ARG A 119 11.40 -11.54 1.13
C ARG A 119 10.27 -10.73 0.50
N THR A 120 9.34 -11.38 -0.21
CA THR A 120 8.26 -10.72 -0.97
C THR A 120 6.93 -11.33 -0.59
N TYR A 121 6.11 -10.55 0.11
CA TYR A 121 4.81 -10.99 0.61
C TYR A 121 3.68 -10.28 -0.12
N LEU A 122 2.69 -11.05 -0.57
CA LEU A 122 1.53 -10.55 -1.30
C LEU A 122 0.24 -10.96 -0.60
N ILE A 123 -0.61 -9.98 -0.34
CA ILE A 123 -2.01 -10.17 0.05
C ILE A 123 -2.89 -9.36 -0.89
N SER A 124 -4.01 -9.95 -1.29
CA SER A 124 -5.14 -9.25 -1.88
C SER A 124 -6.21 -8.94 -0.84
N VAL A 125 -6.79 -7.75 -0.91
CA VAL A 125 -7.96 -7.33 -0.12
C VAL A 125 -9.14 -7.00 -1.04
N GLY A 126 -10.35 -7.01 -0.49
CA GLY A 126 -11.57 -6.73 -1.27
C GLY A 126 -11.54 -5.37 -1.99
N PRO A 127 -12.13 -5.26 -3.20
CA PRO A 127 -12.26 -3.99 -3.90
C PRO A 127 -12.93 -2.91 -3.04
N GLY A 128 -12.47 -1.66 -3.17
CA GLY A 128 -12.97 -0.53 -2.39
C GLY A 128 -12.39 -0.40 -0.99
N ALA A 129 -11.37 -1.20 -0.64
CA ALA A 129 -10.57 -0.96 0.55
C ALA A 129 -9.94 0.44 0.52
N SER A 130 -9.85 1.10 1.68
CA SER A 130 -9.21 2.42 1.80
C SER A 130 -7.70 2.31 1.63
N TRP A 131 -7.11 3.21 0.85
CA TRP A 131 -5.66 3.31 0.72
C TRP A 131 -4.98 3.52 2.08
N ALA A 132 -5.51 4.42 2.93
CA ALA A 132 -4.94 4.68 4.24
C ALA A 132 -5.03 3.47 5.19
N ASP A 133 -6.09 2.65 5.09
CA ASP A 133 -6.18 1.42 5.89
C ASP A 133 -5.08 0.44 5.48
N CYS A 134 -4.80 0.31 4.18
CA CYS A 134 -3.69 -0.50 3.68
C CYS A 134 -2.33 0.05 4.12
N ALA A 135 -2.13 1.38 4.05
CA ALA A 135 -0.90 2.01 4.49
C ALA A 135 -0.66 1.81 6.00
N ASN A 136 -1.72 1.91 6.82
CA ASN A 136 -1.65 1.68 8.25
C ASN A 136 -1.38 0.20 8.60
N VAL A 137 -1.81 -0.76 7.78
CA VAL A 137 -1.39 -2.16 7.92
C VAL A 137 0.13 -2.29 7.89
N PHE A 138 0.83 -1.59 7.01
CA PHE A 138 2.29 -1.62 6.99
C PHE A 138 2.92 -1.07 8.28
N LEU A 139 2.33 -0.04 8.88
CA LEU A 139 2.80 0.50 10.16
C LEU A 139 2.57 -0.46 11.33
N GLU A 140 1.38 -1.08 11.36
CA GLU A 140 0.91 -1.88 12.48
C GLU A 140 1.38 -3.34 12.44
N LYS A 141 1.53 -3.92 11.24
CA LYS A 141 1.69 -5.37 11.07
C LYS A 141 3.09 -5.78 10.62
N LEU A 142 3.90 -4.91 10.02
CA LEU A 142 5.28 -5.25 9.67
C LEU A 142 6.17 -5.31 10.91
N SER A 143 7.05 -6.31 10.96
CA SER A 143 8.10 -6.42 11.99
C SER A 143 9.29 -5.48 11.75
N SER A 144 9.52 -5.07 10.49
CA SER A 144 10.68 -4.26 10.10
C SER A 144 10.79 -2.97 10.89
N LYS A 145 12.04 -2.60 11.22
CA LYS A 145 12.37 -1.34 11.90
C LYS A 145 12.06 -0.15 11.00
N TYR A 146 12.44 -0.25 9.73
CA TYR A 146 12.21 0.77 8.72
C TYR A 146 11.15 0.30 7.73
N VAL A 147 10.19 1.17 7.44
CA VAL A 147 9.13 0.93 6.46
C VAL A 147 9.18 2.07 5.45
N ILE A 148 9.06 1.71 4.17
CA ILE A 148 8.92 2.65 3.07
C ILE A 148 7.52 2.49 2.49
N ILE A 149 6.76 3.57 2.39
CA ILE A 149 5.56 3.62 1.54
C ILE A 149 5.99 4.09 0.16
N MET A 150 5.68 3.29 -0.86
CA MET A 150 6.14 3.55 -2.21
C MET A 150 5.02 3.30 -3.23
N ASP A 151 4.84 4.27 -4.11
CA ASP A 151 3.91 4.19 -5.24
C ASP A 151 4.44 3.25 -6.35
N PRO A 152 3.59 2.43 -6.99
CA PRO A 152 3.98 1.52 -8.07
C PRO A 152 4.39 2.21 -9.38
N SER A 153 4.47 3.54 -9.45
CA SER A 153 5.12 4.27 -10.55
C SER A 153 6.62 4.55 -10.30
N THR A 154 7.15 4.25 -9.12
CA THR A 154 8.57 4.49 -8.81
C THR A 154 9.41 3.27 -9.15
N ARG A 155 10.55 3.45 -9.85
CA ARG A 155 11.48 2.38 -10.23
C ARG A 155 12.85 2.63 -9.64
N PHE A 156 13.47 1.57 -9.12
CA PHE A 156 14.86 1.60 -8.69
C PHE A 156 15.78 1.50 -9.91
N THR A 157 16.73 2.42 -10.00
CA THR A 157 17.86 2.37 -10.95
C THR A 157 19.19 2.07 -10.26
N GLY A 158 19.16 1.92 -8.94
CA GLY A 158 20.27 1.57 -8.06
C GLY A 158 19.79 1.41 -6.62
N ASP A 159 20.72 1.30 -5.68
CA ASP A 159 20.39 1.12 -4.25
C ASP A 159 19.87 2.42 -3.62
N ALA A 160 18.56 2.49 -3.42
CA ALA A 160 17.90 3.57 -2.69
C ALA A 160 17.72 3.30 -1.18
N ILE A 161 17.98 2.08 -0.71
CA ILE A 161 17.72 1.67 0.68
C ILE A 161 18.88 2.07 1.60
N THR A 162 20.11 1.78 1.21
CA THR A 162 21.28 2.13 2.04
C THR A 162 21.36 3.62 2.38
N PRO A 163 21.27 4.56 1.42
CA PRO A 163 21.35 5.99 1.76
C PRO A 163 20.20 6.46 2.67
N VAL A 164 18.97 5.95 2.46
CA VAL A 164 17.83 6.39 3.28
C VAL A 164 17.90 5.86 4.70
N VAL A 165 18.34 4.61 4.88
CA VAL A 165 18.54 4.01 6.21
C VAL A 165 19.65 4.75 6.97
N ALA A 166 20.74 5.09 6.28
CA ALA A 166 21.84 5.85 6.89
C ALA A 166 21.39 7.22 7.44
N GLU A 167 20.50 7.93 6.75
CA GLU A 167 19.93 9.19 7.25
C GLU A 167 18.99 8.96 8.44
N LEU A 168 18.14 7.94 8.40
CA LEU A 168 17.24 7.59 9.50
C LEU A 168 18.00 7.15 10.77
N GLU A 169 19.15 6.50 10.62
CA GLU A 169 19.99 6.05 11.74
C GLU A 169 20.67 7.19 12.50
N LYS A 170 20.86 8.36 11.87
CA LYS A 170 21.35 9.56 12.57
C LYS A 170 20.37 10.08 13.62
N GLY A 171 19.08 9.74 13.48
CA GLY A 171 18.02 10.14 14.42
C GLY A 171 17.62 11.62 14.35
N GLU A 172 18.20 12.40 13.45
CA GLU A 172 17.84 13.81 13.23
C GLU A 172 16.49 13.96 12.53
N TYR A 173 16.18 13.04 11.60
CA TYR A 173 14.95 13.01 10.83
C TYR A 173 14.18 11.73 11.12
N VAL A 174 12.87 11.84 11.30
CA VAL A 174 12.00 10.69 11.58
C VAL A 174 11.43 10.07 10.31
N ALA A 175 11.48 10.82 9.20
CA ALA A 175 11.17 10.33 7.86
C ALA A 175 12.11 10.96 6.82
N VAL A 176 12.46 10.18 5.82
CA VAL A 176 13.34 10.57 4.71
C VAL A 176 12.70 10.09 3.41
N GLY A 177 12.69 10.91 2.37
CA GLY A 177 12.06 10.54 1.10
C GLY A 177 12.76 11.12 -0.12
N TRP A 178 12.36 10.61 -1.29
CA TRP A 178 12.93 11.01 -2.58
C TRP A 178 12.43 12.38 -3.04
N ARG A 179 11.15 12.64 -2.82
CA ARG A 179 10.47 13.86 -3.26
C ARG A 179 9.68 14.45 -2.10
N GLY A 180 9.69 15.76 -2.02
CA GLY A 180 9.00 16.53 -1.01
C GLY A 180 8.93 17.99 -1.40
N GLY A 181 8.67 18.85 -0.43
CA GLY A 181 8.74 20.28 -0.64
C GLY A 181 8.30 21.11 0.54
N LEU A 182 8.29 22.41 0.32
CA LEU A 182 7.87 23.41 1.29
C LEU A 182 6.46 23.88 0.95
N VAL A 183 5.59 23.96 1.95
CA VAL A 183 4.25 24.51 1.75
C VAL A 183 4.38 25.97 1.34
N ASN A 184 3.70 26.34 0.26
CA ASN A 184 3.64 27.71 -0.22
C ASN A 184 2.72 28.53 0.70
N LEU A 185 3.29 29.55 1.35
CA LEU A 185 2.54 30.43 2.25
C LEU A 185 1.84 31.55 1.49
N GLU A 186 2.32 31.93 0.30
CA GLU A 186 1.78 33.03 -0.51
C GLU A 186 0.42 32.68 -1.11
N ASP A 187 0.15 31.40 -1.36
CA ASP A 187 -1.13 30.91 -1.90
C ASP A 187 -2.07 30.32 -0.83
N GLU A 188 -1.81 30.65 0.44
CA GLU A 188 -2.48 30.15 1.63
C GLU A 188 -2.48 28.61 1.73
N TRP A 189 -1.30 27.98 1.56
CA TRP A 189 -1.07 26.53 1.69
C TRP A 189 -1.69 25.69 0.57
N ARG A 190 -1.95 26.28 -0.59
CA ARG A 190 -2.59 25.59 -1.72
C ARG A 190 -1.62 24.83 -2.61
N SER A 191 -0.33 25.13 -2.53
CA SER A 191 0.72 24.42 -3.26
C SER A 191 1.93 24.10 -2.39
N VAL A 192 2.82 23.29 -2.96
CA VAL A 192 4.08 22.86 -2.36
C VAL A 192 5.18 23.11 -3.40
N ASP A 193 6.25 23.78 -2.97
CA ASP A 193 7.44 24.05 -3.79
C ASP A 193 8.53 23.00 -3.54
N ASP A 194 8.94 22.27 -4.58
CA ASP A 194 10.14 21.43 -4.52
C ASP A 194 11.39 22.32 -4.50
N LYS A 195 12.09 22.33 -3.36
CA LYS A 195 13.35 23.07 -3.15
C LYS A 195 14.56 22.14 -3.17
N GLY A 196 14.41 20.92 -3.69
CA GLY A 196 15.45 19.91 -3.71
C GLY A 196 15.83 19.39 -2.32
N VAL A 197 17.01 18.77 -2.25
CA VAL A 197 17.58 18.15 -1.06
C VAL A 197 17.59 19.11 0.14
N GLY A 198 17.18 18.59 1.30
CA GLY A 198 17.16 19.32 2.57
C GLY A 198 15.90 19.08 3.41
N GLU A 199 15.80 19.76 4.55
CA GLU A 199 14.63 19.66 5.43
C GLU A 199 13.38 20.21 4.70
N VAL A 200 12.30 19.44 4.72
CA VAL A 200 11.05 19.75 4.00
C VAL A 200 9.84 19.76 4.95
N ASP A 201 8.75 20.38 4.50
CA ASP A 201 7.48 20.35 5.23
C ASP A 201 6.72 19.07 4.98
N VAL A 202 6.80 18.57 3.75
CA VAL A 202 6.09 17.39 3.31
C VAL A 202 6.96 16.49 2.44
N LEU A 203 6.75 15.19 2.58
CA LEU A 203 7.27 14.16 1.69
C LEU A 203 6.13 13.56 0.88
N PHE A 204 6.44 13.10 -0.33
CA PHE A 204 5.49 12.43 -1.20
C PHE A 204 5.69 10.92 -1.16
N SER A 205 4.59 10.15 -1.23
CA SER A 205 4.62 8.69 -1.15
C SER A 205 5.15 7.99 -2.42
N TYR A 206 5.77 8.74 -3.34
CA TYR A 206 6.59 8.12 -4.40
C TYR A 206 7.69 7.27 -3.78
N PHE A 207 8.33 7.75 -2.71
CA PHE A 207 9.23 6.99 -1.85
C PHE A 207 9.35 7.74 -0.52
N MET A 208 8.70 7.23 0.53
CA MET A 208 8.69 7.82 1.87
C MET A 208 9.08 6.76 2.91
N ALA A 209 10.30 6.86 3.44
CA ALA A 209 10.87 5.95 4.43
C ALA A 209 10.81 6.54 5.84
N PHE A 210 10.60 5.71 6.85
CA PHE A 210 10.57 6.14 8.24
C PHE A 210 10.84 5.01 9.23
N ASN A 211 11.19 5.38 10.47
CA ASN A 211 11.15 4.46 11.59
C ASN A 211 9.68 4.10 11.91
N ARG A 212 9.33 2.82 11.80
CA ARG A 212 7.95 2.32 11.92
C ARG A 212 7.33 2.62 13.29
N GLU A 213 8.09 2.47 14.37
CA GLU A 213 7.58 2.68 15.73
C GLU A 213 7.28 4.16 15.98
N ALA A 214 8.13 5.07 15.51
CA ALA A 214 7.87 6.50 15.58
C ALA A 214 6.57 6.87 14.85
N MET A 215 6.33 6.30 13.67
CA MET A 215 5.11 6.56 12.89
C MET A 215 3.85 5.99 13.56
N THR A 216 3.99 4.86 14.25
CA THR A 216 2.91 4.29 15.07
C THR A 216 2.54 5.24 16.22
N GLN A 217 3.52 5.85 16.88
CA GLN A 217 3.29 6.85 17.93
C GLN A 217 2.66 8.15 17.42
N VAL A 218 3.02 8.59 16.21
CA VAL A 218 2.34 9.69 15.51
C VAL A 218 0.88 9.33 15.18
N GLY A 219 0.55 8.04 15.14
CA GLY A 219 -0.80 7.52 14.92
C GLY A 219 -1.15 7.30 13.44
N GLY A 220 -0.14 7.11 12.59
CA GLY A 220 -0.30 6.71 11.18
C GLY A 220 -1.06 7.68 10.27
N PHE A 221 -1.39 7.18 9.07
CA PHE A 221 -2.17 7.88 8.06
C PHE A 221 -3.62 8.07 8.52
N ASN A 222 -4.26 9.16 8.08
CA ASN A 222 -5.65 9.40 8.42
C ASN A 222 -6.56 8.37 7.73
N PRO A 223 -7.34 7.55 8.47
CA PRO A 223 -8.20 6.52 7.87
C PRO A 223 -9.24 7.07 6.88
N ARG A 224 -9.52 8.37 6.92
CA ARG A 224 -10.43 9.05 5.97
C ARG A 224 -9.80 9.33 4.61
N ALA A 225 -8.51 9.06 4.40
CA ALA A 225 -7.87 9.12 3.09
C ALA A 225 -8.11 7.81 2.32
N VAL A 226 -9.32 7.71 1.75
CA VAL A 226 -9.76 6.56 0.94
C VAL A 226 -8.89 6.39 -0.31
N TYR A 227 -8.43 7.51 -0.87
CA TYR A 227 -7.55 7.56 -2.04
C TYR A 227 -6.20 8.17 -1.66
N TYR A 228 -5.12 7.72 -2.30
CA TYR A 228 -3.74 8.06 -1.90
C TYR A 228 -3.43 9.55 -1.95
N ARG A 229 -4.03 10.29 -2.90
CA ARG A 229 -3.61 11.66 -3.21
C ARG A 229 -3.80 12.58 -2.02
N ASN A 230 -2.72 13.30 -1.68
CA ASN A 230 -2.57 14.19 -0.52
C ASN A 230 -2.53 13.48 0.85
N ALA A 231 -2.65 12.14 0.92
CA ALA A 231 -2.55 11.42 2.19
C ALA A 231 -1.14 11.51 2.80
N ASP A 232 -0.14 11.53 1.94
CA ASP A 232 1.28 11.75 2.23
C ASP A 232 1.57 13.16 2.77
N ILE A 233 0.98 14.20 2.17
CA ILE A 233 1.01 15.59 2.64
C ILE A 233 0.38 15.67 4.03
N GLU A 234 -0.83 15.12 4.21
CA GLU A 234 -1.52 15.14 5.50
C GLU A 234 -0.70 14.44 6.59
N PHE A 235 -0.12 13.28 6.26
CA PHE A 235 0.67 12.51 7.20
C PHE A 235 1.99 13.22 7.54
N SER A 236 2.65 13.81 6.55
CA SER A 236 3.84 14.63 6.76
C SER A 236 3.58 15.79 7.72
N LEU A 237 2.50 16.54 7.53
CA LEU A 237 2.12 17.64 8.43
C LEU A 237 1.73 17.13 9.83
N LYS A 238 1.19 15.92 9.94
CA LYS A 238 0.93 15.26 11.22
C LYS A 238 2.23 14.93 11.96
N ILE A 239 3.25 14.42 11.23
CA ILE A 239 4.59 14.16 11.78
C ILE A 239 5.23 15.48 12.25
N ARG A 240 5.19 16.53 11.41
CA ARG A 240 5.68 17.88 11.76
C ARG A 240 4.98 18.43 13.00
N GLN A 241 3.66 18.28 13.09
CA GLN A 241 2.89 18.69 14.27
C GLN A 241 3.30 17.94 15.54
N ALA A 242 3.78 16.70 15.42
CA ALA A 242 4.33 15.92 16.53
C ALA A 242 5.81 16.25 16.85
N GLY A 243 6.40 17.25 16.18
CA GLY A 243 7.79 17.66 16.36
C GLY A 243 8.81 16.88 15.52
N GLY A 244 8.35 15.97 14.66
CA GLY A 244 9.22 15.21 13.77
C GLY A 244 9.75 16.05 12.62
N LYS A 245 11.00 15.81 12.22
CA LYS A 245 11.63 16.43 11.03
C LYS A 245 11.64 15.49 9.84
N LEU A 246 11.54 16.07 8.64
CA LEU A 246 11.49 15.36 7.36
C LEU A 246 12.65 15.80 6.47
N LEU A 247 13.28 14.84 5.79
CA LEU A 247 14.40 15.11 4.88
C LEU A 247 14.08 14.62 3.47
N GLN A 248 14.26 15.48 2.48
CA GLN A 248 14.34 15.08 1.08
C GLN A 248 15.81 14.82 0.71
N ILE A 249 16.09 13.70 0.04
CA ILE A 249 17.40 13.36 -0.52
C ILE A 249 17.27 12.88 -1.96
N ASP A 250 18.37 13.00 -2.72
CA ASP A 250 18.47 12.34 -4.03
C ASP A 250 18.65 10.84 -3.84
N LEU A 251 17.94 10.07 -4.68
CA LEU A 251 17.97 8.61 -4.68
C LEU A 251 18.04 8.11 -6.12
N PRO A 252 18.64 6.92 -6.38
CA PRO A 252 18.68 6.30 -7.70
C PRO A 252 17.32 5.72 -8.07
N LEU A 253 16.36 6.63 -8.28
CA LEU A 253 14.97 6.36 -8.57
C LEU A 253 14.54 7.15 -9.80
N ILE A 254 13.65 6.56 -10.59
CA ILE A 254 12.93 7.26 -11.65
C ILE A 254 11.42 7.05 -11.47
N GLN A 255 10.64 7.94 -12.06
CA GLN A 255 9.18 7.83 -12.09
C GLN A 255 8.75 7.42 -13.50
N ASP A 256 8.08 6.28 -13.57
CA ASP A 256 7.36 5.81 -14.75
C ASP A 256 5.93 6.40 -14.76
N ARG A 257 5.10 6.03 -15.74
CA ARG A 257 3.73 6.53 -15.85
C ARG A 257 2.95 6.22 -14.56
N HIS A 258 2.41 7.27 -13.95
CA HIS A 258 1.54 7.15 -12.80
C HIS A 258 0.09 6.90 -13.24
N HIS A 259 -0.25 5.65 -13.55
CA HIS A 259 -1.57 5.25 -14.01
C HIS A 259 -2.69 5.60 -13.02
N GLY A 260 -2.45 5.46 -11.70
CA GLY A 260 -3.37 5.94 -10.67
C GLY A 260 -3.73 7.43 -10.83
N TYR A 261 -2.78 8.26 -11.24
CA TYR A 261 -3.05 9.69 -11.47
C TYR A 261 -3.79 9.95 -12.80
N HIS A 262 -3.39 9.26 -13.87
CA HIS A 262 -3.79 9.59 -15.23
C HIS A 262 -5.01 8.83 -15.76
N ASP A 263 -5.26 7.62 -15.25
CA ASP A 263 -6.15 6.66 -15.90
C ASP A 263 -7.30 6.19 -14.98
N VAL A 264 -7.37 6.72 -13.76
CA VAL A 264 -8.53 6.60 -12.85
C VAL A 264 -9.60 7.62 -13.26
N ASP A 265 -10.88 7.29 -13.02
CA ASP A 265 -12.01 8.20 -13.21
C ASP A 265 -11.72 9.59 -12.59
N PRO A 266 -11.67 10.67 -13.40
CA PRO A 266 -11.31 11.99 -12.94
C PRO A 266 -12.27 12.54 -11.88
N ASP A 267 -13.57 12.21 -11.97
CA ASP A 267 -14.56 12.72 -11.01
C ASP A 267 -14.35 12.09 -9.63
N TYR A 268 -14.10 10.77 -9.60
CA TYR A 268 -13.72 10.07 -8.38
C TYR A 268 -12.41 10.62 -7.81
N ARG A 269 -11.37 10.71 -8.64
CA ARG A 269 -10.04 11.20 -8.25
C ARG A 269 -10.13 12.59 -7.64
N ASP A 270 -10.79 13.52 -8.31
CA ASP A 270 -10.85 14.92 -7.89
C ASP A 270 -11.70 15.08 -6.63
N ALA A 271 -12.83 14.36 -6.53
CA ALA A 271 -13.67 14.37 -5.33
C ALA A 271 -12.93 13.84 -4.09
N GLN A 272 -12.22 12.71 -4.18
CA GLN A 272 -11.48 12.15 -3.04
C GLN A 272 -10.25 12.98 -2.69
N SER A 273 -9.52 13.46 -3.70
CA SER A 273 -8.36 14.34 -3.51
C SER A 273 -8.75 15.63 -2.80
N LYS A 274 -9.87 16.24 -3.19
CA LYS A 274 -10.42 17.44 -2.56
C LYS A 274 -10.78 17.20 -1.10
N LYS A 275 -11.45 16.09 -0.76
CA LYS A 275 -11.80 15.76 0.64
C LYS A 275 -10.57 15.66 1.56
N THR A 276 -9.48 15.07 1.06
CA THR A 276 -8.22 15.01 1.80
C THR A 276 -7.59 16.40 1.90
N PHE A 277 -7.58 17.17 0.81
CA PHE A 277 -7.00 18.51 0.80
C PHE A 277 -7.74 19.51 1.68
N ASP A 278 -9.08 19.53 1.65
CA ASP A 278 -9.91 20.36 2.52
C ASP A 278 -9.59 20.09 3.98
N ARG A 279 -9.44 18.82 4.37
CA ARG A 279 -9.05 18.41 5.73
C ARG A 279 -7.66 18.91 6.12
N ILE A 280 -6.71 18.93 5.18
CA ILE A 280 -5.38 19.50 5.40
C ILE A 280 -5.51 21.01 5.68
N LEU A 281 -6.24 21.74 4.83
CA LEU A 281 -6.43 23.18 4.99
C LEU A 281 -7.15 23.52 6.30
N ASP A 282 -8.23 22.82 6.61
CA ASP A 282 -9.00 23.02 7.84
C ASP A 282 -8.15 22.79 9.10
N LYS A 283 -7.24 21.82 9.05
CA LYS A 283 -6.45 21.42 10.22
C LYS A 283 -5.14 22.19 10.36
N TYR A 284 -4.45 22.52 9.27
CA TYR A 284 -3.05 22.96 9.32
C TYR A 284 -2.80 24.37 8.78
N ARG A 285 -3.69 24.91 7.94
CA ARG A 285 -3.49 26.25 7.36
C ARG A 285 -3.26 27.29 8.46
N GLY A 286 -2.23 28.11 8.29
CA GLY A 286 -1.83 29.14 9.27
C GLY A 286 -1.00 28.63 10.45
N LYS A 287 -0.69 27.34 10.54
CA LYS A 287 0.17 26.77 11.59
C LYS A 287 1.65 26.76 11.19
N GLU A 288 2.19 27.91 10.82
CA GLU A 288 3.57 28.04 10.33
C GLU A 288 4.62 27.50 11.32
N ALA A 289 4.33 27.52 12.62
CA ALA A 289 5.22 26.99 13.66
C ALA A 289 5.53 25.49 13.53
N ILE A 290 4.73 24.72 12.78
CA ILE A 290 5.05 23.31 12.52
C ILE A 290 5.97 23.14 11.31
N LEU A 291 6.19 24.16 10.49
CA LEU A 291 6.94 24.04 9.22
C LEU A 291 8.45 24.13 9.44
N SER A 292 9.23 23.62 8.48
CA SER A 292 10.70 23.67 8.53
C SER A 292 11.23 25.09 8.36
N PRO A 293 12.52 25.37 8.67
CA PRO A 293 13.13 26.64 8.29
C PRO A 293 12.98 26.90 6.78
N ARG A 294 12.56 28.12 6.41
CA ARG A 294 12.37 28.49 4.99
C ARG A 294 13.71 28.56 4.26
N ARG A 295 13.71 28.18 2.97
CA ARG A 295 14.90 28.07 2.10
C ARG A 295 14.62 28.65 0.73
#